data_AF-A0AAW5KBV7-F1
#
_entry.id   AF-A0AAW5KBV7-F1
#
_cell.length_a   1.000
_cell.length_b   1.000
_cell.length_c   1.000
_cell.angle_alpha   90.00
_cell.angle_beta   90.00
_cell.angle_gamma   90.00
#
_symmetry.space_group_name_H-M   'P 1'
#
loop_
_entity.id
_entity.type
_entity.pdbx_description
1 polymer ?
#
loop_
_entity_poly.entity_id
_entity_poly.type
_entity_poly.pdbx_seq_one_letter_code
_entity_poly.pdbx_strand_id
1 'polypeptide(L)'
;MKFGTLYSYWGTKWQCDYLKTLKRVSDIGFDILEMGAPHLLEMSDYELSELRRAAKDMDMVLTANIGPAKDKDLASPDPDIRKAG
;
A
#
# COMPACT_ATOMS: atom_id res chain seq x y z
N MET A 1 0.06 -20.75 -5.22
CA MET A 1 -0.77 -19.53 -5.06
C MET A 1 -0.14 -18.71 -3.96
N LYS A 2 -0.14 -17.38 -4.06
CA LYS A 2 0.34 -16.49 -2.98
C LYS A 2 -0.86 -15.96 -2.20
N PHE A 3 -0.74 -15.88 -0.89
CA PHE A 3 -1.80 -15.41 0.01
C PHE A 3 -1.35 -14.13 0.71
N GLY A 4 -2.26 -13.16 0.79
CA GLY A 4 -1.96 -11.86 1.35
C GLY A 4 -3.03 -11.33 2.28
N THR A 5 -2.69 -10.25 2.97
CA THR A 5 -3.62 -9.48 3.78
C THR A 5 -3.43 -7.98 3.56
N LEU A 6 -4.50 -7.24 3.78
CA LEU A 6 -4.50 -5.78 3.72
C LEU A 6 -3.90 -5.20 5.01
N TYR A 7 -3.05 -4.18 4.88
CA TYR A 7 -2.41 -3.51 6.01
C TYR A 7 -3.41 -3.06 7.10
N SER A 8 -4.63 -2.70 6.70
CA SER A 8 -5.66 -2.14 7.58
C SER A 8 -6.30 -3.17 8.51
N TYR A 9 -6.02 -4.47 8.36
CA TYR A 9 -6.60 -5.51 9.21
C TYR A 9 -6.40 -5.24 10.72
N TRP A 10 -5.28 -4.63 11.10
CA TRP A 10 -4.96 -4.30 12.50
C TRP A 10 -5.24 -2.84 12.91
N GLY A 11 -5.71 -2.00 11.98
CA GLY A 11 -5.87 -0.56 12.19
C GLY A 11 -7.31 -0.12 12.07
N THR A 12 -7.71 0.87 12.86
CA THR A 12 -9.02 1.55 12.72
C THR A 12 -8.91 2.90 12.03
N LYS A 13 -7.70 3.26 11.59
CA LYS A 13 -7.38 4.52 10.93
C LYS A 13 -6.68 4.23 9.60
N TRP A 14 -6.80 5.15 8.65
CA TRP A 14 -6.08 5.15 7.39
C TRP A 14 -4.62 5.62 7.60
N GLN A 15 -3.86 4.84 8.37
CA GLN A 15 -2.44 5.06 8.65
C GLN A 15 -1.79 3.71 8.97
N CYS A 16 -0.52 3.54 8.65
CA CYS A 16 0.19 2.29 8.87
C CYS A 16 1.68 2.50 9.10
N ASP A 17 2.24 1.82 10.10
CA ASP A 17 3.67 1.55 10.16
C ASP A 17 3.94 0.32 9.29
N TYR A 18 4.38 0.54 8.05
CA TYR A 18 4.52 -0.53 7.07
C TYR A 18 5.65 -1.49 7.40
N LEU A 19 6.77 -1.04 7.99
CA LEU A 19 7.87 -1.93 8.35
C LEU A 19 7.45 -2.90 9.45
N LYS A 20 6.77 -2.39 10.49
CA LYS A 20 6.23 -3.21 11.56
C LYS A 20 5.15 -4.17 11.06
N THR A 21 4.29 -3.71 10.18
CA THR A 21 3.19 -4.53 9.63
C THR A 21 3.73 -5.61 8.69
N LEU A 22 4.71 -5.28 7.85
CA LEU A 22 5.40 -6.22 6.97
C LEU A 22 6.06 -7.35 7.77
N LYS A 23 6.78 -7.01 8.84
CA LYS A 23 7.37 -8.01 9.74
C LYS A 23 6.31 -8.93 10.34
N ARG A 24 5.21 -8.35 10.86
CA ARG A 24 4.08 -9.12 11.42
C ARG A 24 3.47 -10.07 10.39
N VAL A 25 3.23 -9.60 9.17
CA VAL A 25 2.60 -10.38 8.11
C VAL A 25 3.50 -11.53 7.67
N SER A 26 4.81 -11.28 7.53
CA SER A 26 5.82 -12.31 7.29
C SER A 26 5.83 -13.36 8.41
N ASP A 27 5.82 -12.94 9.67
CA ASP A 27 5.82 -13.85 10.84
C ASP A 27 4.57 -14.74 10.93
N ILE A 28 3.44 -14.28 10.41
CA ILE A 28 2.19 -15.06 10.35
C ILE A 28 2.24 -16.11 9.23
N GLY A 29 3.09 -15.92 8.22
CA GLY A 29 3.24 -16.82 7.08
C GLY A 29 2.46 -16.43 5.83
N PHE A 30 2.07 -15.15 5.69
CA PHE A 30 1.56 -14.62 4.43
C PHE A 30 2.71 -14.32 3.45
N ASP A 31 2.40 -14.36 2.15
CA ASP A 31 3.34 -14.03 1.08
C ASP A 31 3.26 -12.55 0.67
N ILE A 32 2.11 -11.90 0.91
CA ILE A 32 1.79 -10.57 0.38
C ILE A 32 1.29 -9.64 1.49
N LEU A 33 1.84 -8.42 1.52
CA LEU A 33 1.22 -7.28 2.20
C LEU A 33 0.64 -6.33 1.14
N GLU A 34 -0.68 -6.13 1.17
CA GLU A 34 -1.31 -5.10 0.36
C GLU A 34 -1.34 -3.76 1.09
N MET A 35 -0.89 -2.71 0.41
CA MET A 35 -0.68 -1.37 0.95
C MET A 35 -1.65 -0.36 0.35
N GLY A 36 -1.92 0.72 1.08
CA GLY A 36 -2.64 1.86 0.54
C GLY A 36 -1.70 2.71 -0.32
N ALA A 37 -1.98 2.82 -1.62
CA ALA A 37 -1.18 3.61 -2.56
C ALA A 37 -1.07 5.10 -2.18
N PRO A 38 -2.09 5.77 -1.59
CA PRO A 38 -1.93 7.15 -1.13
C PRO A 38 -0.76 7.33 -0.16
N HIS A 39 -0.53 6.38 0.75
CA HIS A 39 0.60 6.44 1.67
C HIS A 39 1.94 6.33 0.94
N LEU A 40 2.01 5.59 -0.17
CA LEU A 40 3.24 5.47 -0.98
C LEU A 40 3.59 6.79 -1.68
N LEU A 41 2.58 7.58 -2.06
CA LEU A 41 2.77 8.89 -2.69
C LEU A 41 3.28 9.95 -1.70
N GLU A 42 3.06 9.73 -0.41
CA GLU A 42 3.49 10.62 0.68
C GLU A 42 4.88 10.24 1.24
N MET A 43 5.37 9.03 0.96
CA MET A 43 6.69 8.58 1.39
C MET A 43 7.81 9.26 0.61
N SER A 44 8.90 9.53 1.31
CA SER A 44 10.18 9.91 0.71
C SER A 44 10.82 8.73 -0.05
N ASP A 45 11.74 9.04 -0.96
CA ASP A 45 12.54 8.03 -1.65
C ASP A 45 13.28 7.10 -0.67
N TYR A 46 13.72 7.65 0.47
CA TYR A 46 14.37 6.86 1.52
C TYR A 46 13.40 5.84 2.13
N GLU A 47 12.20 6.26 2.51
CA GLU A 47 11.18 5.36 3.09
C GLU A 47 10.77 4.27 2.10
N LEU A 48 10.59 4.62 0.82
CA LEU A 48 10.31 3.65 -0.25
C LEU A 48 11.46 2.65 -0.41
N SER A 49 12.71 3.12 -0.34
CA SER A 49 13.89 2.28 -0.45
C SER A 49 14.03 1.30 0.71
N GLU A 50 13.75 1.76 1.94
CA GLU A 50 13.78 0.92 3.13
C GLU A 50 12.66 -0.11 3.14
N LEU A 51 11.45 0.29 2.72
CA LEU A 51 10.32 -0.63 2.57
C LEU A 51 10.62 -1.72 1.54
N ARG A 52 11.21 -1.35 0.39
CA ARG A 52 11.64 -2.31 -0.63
C ARG A 52 12.72 -3.25 -0.11
N ARG A 53 13.71 -2.73 0.62
CA ARG A 53 14.78 -3.53 1.22
C ARG A 53 14.20 -4.55 2.21
N ALA A 54 13.36 -4.09 3.14
CA ALA A 54 12.75 -4.94 4.14
C ALA A 54 11.87 -6.05 3.51
N ALA A 55 11.10 -5.73 2.48
CA ALA A 55 10.29 -6.74 1.78
C ALA A 55 11.16 -7.81 1.11
N LYS A 56 12.27 -7.41 0.49
CA LYS A 56 13.23 -8.34 -0.10
C LYS A 56 13.89 -9.23 0.96
N ASP A 57 14.31 -8.65 2.09
CA ASP A 57 14.96 -9.38 3.17
C ASP A 57 14.02 -10.43 3.81
N MET A 58 12.71 -10.21 3.75
CA MET A 58 11.66 -11.10 4.30
C MET A 58 10.97 -11.99 3.25
N ASP A 59 11.43 -11.98 1.99
CA ASP A 59 10.78 -12.65 0.84
C ASP A 59 9.27 -12.32 0.67
N MET A 60 8.91 -11.08 1.01
CA MET A 60 7.53 -10.58 0.96
C MET A 60 7.26 -9.88 -0.36
N VAL A 61 6.06 -10.10 -0.91
CA VAL A 61 5.53 -9.33 -2.03
C VAL A 61 4.72 -8.15 -1.50
N LEU A 62 4.95 -6.98 -2.09
CA LEU A 62 4.15 -5.79 -1.84
C LEU A 62 3.17 -5.59 -3.00
N THR A 63 1.89 -5.46 -2.70
CA THR A 63 0.87 -4.98 -3.65
C THR A 63 0.31 -3.65 -3.16
N ALA A 64 -0.36 -2.90 -4.04
CA ALA A 64 -0.97 -1.63 -3.67
C ALA A 64 -2.40 -1.56 -4.21
N ASN A 65 -3.30 -1.04 -3.39
CA ASN A 65 -4.64 -0.66 -3.81
C ASN A 65 -4.84 0.84 -3.62
N ILE A 66 -5.75 1.40 -4.41
CA ILE A 66 -6.20 2.78 -4.28
C ILE A 66 -7.70 2.85 -4.47
N GLY A 67 -8.37 3.55 -3.57
CA GLY A 67 -9.70 4.10 -3.82
C GLY A 67 -9.53 5.56 -4.21
N PRO A 68 -9.65 5.92 -5.51
CA PRO A 68 -9.45 7.30 -5.95
C PRO A 68 -10.39 8.26 -5.21
N ALA A 69 -9.87 9.44 -4.85
CA ALA A 69 -10.68 10.52 -4.33
C ALA A 69 -11.63 11.06 -5.42
N LYS A 70 -12.65 11.83 -5.03
CA LYS A 70 -13.66 12.34 -5.97
C LYS A 70 -13.07 13.24 -7.07
N ASP A 71 -12.03 13.98 -6.75
CA ASP A 71 -11.28 14.82 -7.69
C ASP A 71 -10.34 14.02 -8.61
N LYS A 72 -10.32 12.68 -8.46
CA LYS A 72 -9.57 11.70 -9.26
C LYS A 72 -10.50 10.64 -9.87
N ASP A 73 -11.79 10.95 -9.99
CA ASP A 73 -12.79 10.01 -10.53
C ASP A 73 -12.65 9.87 -12.06
N LEU A 74 -12.17 8.70 -12.50
CA LEU A 74 -12.02 8.34 -13.91
C LEU A 74 -13.36 8.26 -14.66
N ALA A 75 -14.48 8.10 -13.94
CA ALA A 75 -15.82 8.09 -14.51
C ALA A 75 -16.50 9.48 -14.51
N SER A 76 -15.81 10.52 -14.03
CA SER A 76 -16.36 11.87 -13.96
C SER A 76 -16.77 12.41 -15.34
N PRO A 77 -17.89 13.15 -15.46
CA PRO A 77 -18.22 13.86 -16.70
C PRO A 77 -17.21 14.98 -17.01
N ASP A 78 -16.51 15.51 -16.00
CA ASP A 78 -15.51 16.56 -16.14
C ASP A 78 -14.17 16.00 -16.68
N PRO A 79 -13.71 16.44 -17.87
CA PRO A 79 -12.43 16.01 -18.43
C PRO A 79 -11.20 16.32 -17.56
N ASP A 80 -11.22 17.41 -16.80
CA ASP A 80 -10.07 17.80 -15.97
C ASP A 80 -9.95 16.88 -14.74
N ILE A 81 -11.09 16.45 -14.17
CA ILE A 81 -11.11 15.43 -13.10
C ILE A 81 -10.60 14.08 -13.63
N ARG A 82 -11.05 13.65 -14.82
CA ARG A 82 -10.56 12.40 -15.42
C ARG A 82 -9.06 12.44 -15.73
N LYS A 83 -8.54 13.60 -16.15
CA LYS A 83 -7.10 13.78 -16.42
C LYS A 83 -6.26 13.79 -15.14
N ALA A 84 -6.85 14.16 -14.01
CA ALA A 84 -6.16 14.20 -12.74
C ALA A 84 -5.99 12.80 -12.12
N GLY A 85 -6.91 11.87 -12.39
CA GLY A 85 -6.89 10.46 -11.98
C GLY A 85 -6.06 9.57 -12.89
#